data_AF-A0A367ZQ77-F1
#
_entry.id   AF-A0A367ZQ77-F1
#
_cell.length_a   1.000
_cell.length_b   1.000
_cell.length_c   1.000
_cell.angle_alpha   90.00
_cell.angle_beta   90.00
_cell.angle_gamma   90.00
#
_symmetry.space_group_name_H-M   'P 1'
#
loop_
_entity.id
_entity.type
_entity.pdbx_description
1 polymer ?
#
loop_
_entity_poly.entity_id
_entity_poly.type
_entity_poly.pdbx_seq_one_letter_code
_entity_poly.pdbx_strand_id
1 'polypeptide(L)'
;MKIGLFGGSFNPIHRQHLAIAEAAREQAGLDEVWLLPVFHPVHKDDAALLPYPQRRALVEAAIAGRPGLRVSDLERDLGGPSFTSRLVRHCRQTWPHHVFHLIIGADSLQDLPGWHEAETLVRDLPFLVVARPGIASRLSLPNDASRWLAVEPDPVSARAIREALRRGRCRGLPVAPAAMALIVEHDWYGCLGPAYRAWFAAVRARIARHARSMQEHLEGVARQTAIYAAGLGLDPRQGYLAGLAHDLFRLASPAVLARWGNKAPGRPSALERQIPMLAHGRAAAGFLQHLRPPVPAAVVEAVRRHTFPRLRMAPLTRALVMGDALEPGRGKPEWDAIREGPHSLAEKYRLVVARKQENARRRSGRTAAVARPAPDGAAWPIPHD
;
A
#
# COMPACT_ATOMS: atom_id res chain seq x y z
N MET A 1 11.98 28.00 -9.09
CA MET A 1 11.41 26.66 -9.39
C MET A 1 10.14 26.81 -10.22
N LYS A 2 9.83 25.83 -11.06
CA LYS A 2 8.56 25.67 -11.77
C LYS A 2 7.72 24.62 -11.06
N ILE A 3 6.52 25.00 -10.61
CA ILE A 3 5.68 24.14 -9.76
C ILE A 3 4.31 23.98 -10.41
N GLY A 4 3.85 22.75 -10.55
CA GLY A 4 2.48 22.44 -10.93
C GLY A 4 1.58 22.33 -9.71
N LEU A 5 0.49 23.08 -9.67
CA LEU A 5 -0.56 22.97 -8.65
C LEU A 5 -1.66 22.06 -9.21
N PHE A 6 -1.81 20.87 -8.62
CA PHE A 6 -2.81 19.90 -9.04
C PHE A 6 -3.85 19.65 -7.94
N GLY A 7 -4.93 20.42 -7.99
CA GLY A 7 -6.06 20.33 -7.08
C GLY A 7 -6.98 19.14 -7.40
N GLY A 8 -7.46 18.47 -6.35
CA GLY A 8 -8.43 17.40 -6.52
C GLY A 8 -9.02 16.89 -5.21
N SER A 9 -10.22 16.31 -5.27
CA SER A 9 -10.79 15.66 -4.08
C SER A 9 -9.98 14.43 -3.66
N PHE A 10 -9.34 13.72 -4.61
CA PHE A 10 -8.53 12.51 -4.40
C PHE A 10 -9.21 11.47 -3.49
N ASN A 11 -10.44 11.08 -3.84
CA ASN A 11 -11.29 10.23 -2.99
C ASN A 11 -11.74 8.91 -3.67
N PRO A 12 -10.83 7.95 -3.96
CA PRO A 12 -9.39 8.01 -3.73
C PRO A 12 -8.60 8.59 -4.92
N ILE A 13 -7.32 8.90 -4.70
CA ILE A 13 -6.36 9.07 -5.81
C ILE A 13 -6.24 7.77 -6.62
N HIS A 14 -5.97 7.85 -7.92
CA HIS A 14 -5.98 6.72 -8.84
C HIS A 14 -5.02 6.93 -10.00
N ARG A 15 -4.81 5.90 -10.84
CA ARG A 15 -3.78 5.88 -11.90
C ARG A 15 -3.82 7.09 -12.83
N GLN A 16 -5.01 7.55 -13.24
CA GLN A 16 -5.10 8.74 -14.10
C GLN A 16 -4.60 10.02 -13.43
N HIS A 17 -4.81 10.20 -12.11
CA HIS A 17 -4.24 11.34 -11.40
C HIS A 17 -2.70 11.28 -11.42
N LEU A 18 -2.12 10.10 -11.24
CA LEU A 18 -0.67 9.91 -11.27
C LEU A 18 -0.10 10.17 -12.67
N ALA A 19 -0.74 9.62 -13.71
CA ALA A 19 -0.35 9.83 -15.10
C ALA A 19 -0.38 11.33 -15.47
N ILE A 20 -1.41 12.06 -15.03
CA ILE A 20 -1.51 13.51 -15.23
C ILE A 20 -0.39 14.25 -14.52
N ALA A 21 -0.12 13.94 -13.25
CA ALA A 21 0.91 14.62 -12.48
C ALA A 21 2.32 14.38 -13.07
N GLU A 22 2.60 13.14 -13.50
CA GLU A 22 3.87 12.79 -14.14
C GLU A 22 4.04 13.45 -15.51
N ALA A 23 3.01 13.41 -16.34
CA ALA A 23 3.02 14.08 -17.63
C ALA A 23 3.15 15.60 -17.50
N ALA A 24 2.48 16.22 -16.52
CA ALA A 24 2.65 17.63 -16.23
C ALA A 24 4.10 17.94 -15.84
N ARG A 25 4.71 17.14 -14.97
CA ARG A 25 6.11 17.30 -14.57
C ARG A 25 7.04 17.23 -15.78
N GLU A 26 6.90 16.19 -16.59
CA GLU A 26 7.81 15.89 -17.70
C GLU A 26 7.60 16.83 -18.90
N GLN A 27 6.37 16.95 -19.40
CA GLN A 27 6.08 17.72 -20.61
C GLN A 27 6.19 19.23 -20.40
N ALA A 28 5.93 19.69 -19.17
CA ALA A 28 6.07 21.11 -18.82
C ALA A 28 7.43 21.49 -18.22
N GLY A 29 8.31 20.51 -17.97
CA GLY A 29 9.61 20.74 -17.34
C GLY A 29 9.45 21.36 -15.95
N LEU A 30 8.51 20.85 -15.15
CA LEU A 30 8.29 21.30 -13.78
C LEU A 30 9.30 20.64 -12.86
N ASP A 31 9.82 21.39 -11.89
CA ASP A 31 10.67 20.85 -10.83
C ASP A 31 9.84 19.96 -9.88
N GLU A 32 8.62 20.42 -9.54
CA GLU A 32 7.69 19.71 -8.68
C GLU A 32 6.24 19.82 -9.15
N VAL A 33 5.44 18.80 -8.82
CA VAL A 33 3.97 18.86 -8.87
C VAL A 33 3.44 18.66 -7.46
N TRP A 34 2.73 19.67 -6.98
CA TRP A 34 2.05 19.67 -5.70
C TRP A 34 0.62 19.18 -5.87
N LEU A 35 0.36 17.96 -5.42
CA LEU A 35 -0.98 17.41 -5.30
C LEU A 35 -1.64 18.03 -4.07
N LEU A 36 -2.78 18.69 -4.28
CA LEU A 36 -3.49 19.47 -3.29
C LEU A 36 -4.86 18.83 -3.02
N PRO A 37 -4.99 17.96 -2.00
CA PRO A 37 -6.29 17.47 -1.58
C PRO A 37 -7.16 18.67 -1.18
N VAL A 38 -8.33 18.79 -1.78
CA VAL A 38 -9.29 19.86 -1.43
C VAL A 38 -9.66 19.72 0.06
N PHE A 39 -9.64 20.81 0.82
CA PHE A 39 -10.02 20.79 2.24
C PHE A 39 -11.53 20.97 2.42
N HIS A 40 -12.10 22.06 1.90
CA HIS A 40 -13.53 22.37 1.93
C HIS A 40 -14.07 22.53 0.50
N PRO A 41 -14.63 21.48 -0.11
CA PRO A 41 -15.11 21.55 -1.49
C PRO A 41 -16.34 22.45 -1.59
N VAL A 42 -16.25 23.47 -2.43
CA VAL A 42 -17.33 24.47 -2.67
C VAL A 42 -18.40 24.00 -3.66
N HIS A 43 -18.15 22.92 -4.41
CA HIS A 43 -18.99 22.48 -5.53
C HIS A 43 -19.44 21.00 -5.45
N LYS A 44 -19.21 20.29 -4.33
CA LYS A 44 -19.53 18.86 -4.21
C LYS A 44 -20.12 18.54 -2.84
N ASP A 45 -21.15 17.70 -2.80
CA ASP A 45 -21.71 17.14 -1.57
C ASP A 45 -20.66 16.36 -0.78
N ASP A 46 -20.45 16.77 0.48
CA ASP A 46 -19.45 16.23 1.40
C ASP A 46 -19.72 14.77 1.84
N ALA A 47 -20.95 14.28 1.73
CA ALA A 47 -21.39 13.03 2.35
C ALA A 47 -20.62 11.77 1.91
N ALA A 48 -19.95 11.79 0.75
CA ALA A 48 -19.18 10.66 0.23
C ALA A 48 -17.66 10.82 0.34
N LEU A 49 -17.16 11.93 0.89
CA LEU A 49 -15.73 12.20 1.03
C LEU A 49 -15.18 11.55 2.30
N LEU A 50 -14.03 10.87 2.19
CA LEU A 50 -13.27 10.57 3.38
C LEU A 50 -12.79 11.89 4.04
N PRO A 51 -12.66 11.91 5.38
CA PRO A 51 -11.99 12.98 6.09
C PRO A 51 -10.66 13.37 5.44
N TYR A 52 -10.33 14.68 5.48
CA TYR A 52 -9.12 15.22 4.87
C TYR A 52 -7.84 14.43 5.21
N PRO A 53 -7.54 14.09 6.48
CA PRO A 53 -6.31 13.37 6.82
C PRO A 53 -6.19 12.02 6.11
N GLN A 54 -7.31 11.35 5.86
CA GLN A 54 -7.34 10.05 5.19
C GLN A 54 -7.06 10.21 3.69
N ARG A 55 -7.66 11.22 3.04
CA ARG A 55 -7.39 11.52 1.63
C ARG A 55 -5.94 11.94 1.41
N ARG A 56 -5.39 12.79 2.30
CA ARG A 56 -3.98 13.15 2.31
C ARG A 56 -3.08 11.91 2.42
N ALA A 57 -3.39 11.00 3.34
CA ALA A 57 -2.62 9.76 3.50
C ALA A 57 -2.67 8.86 2.25
N LEU A 58 -3.80 8.81 1.53
CA LEU A 58 -3.90 8.10 0.26
C LEU A 58 -3.04 8.73 -0.83
N VAL A 59 -3.00 10.06 -0.91
CA VAL A 59 -2.14 10.79 -1.87
C VAL A 59 -0.68 10.51 -1.56
N GLU A 60 -0.25 10.72 -0.31
CA GLU A 60 1.11 10.43 0.17
C GLU A 60 1.55 9.00 -0.21
N ALA A 61 0.72 8.01 0.12
CA ALA A 61 1.02 6.61 -0.17
C ALA A 61 1.09 6.33 -1.69
N ALA A 62 0.30 7.03 -2.51
CA ALA A 62 0.29 6.82 -3.96
C ALA A 62 1.50 7.43 -4.68
N ILE A 63 2.06 8.51 -4.13
CA ILE A 63 3.21 9.22 -4.71
C ILE A 63 4.55 8.81 -4.08
N ALA A 64 4.54 7.99 -3.02
CA ALA A 64 5.76 7.50 -2.40
C ALA A 64 6.70 6.85 -3.42
N GLY A 65 7.95 7.33 -3.46
CA GLY A 65 8.96 6.87 -4.42
C GLY A 65 8.81 7.44 -5.84
N ARG A 66 7.99 8.48 -6.06
CA ARG A 66 7.86 9.20 -7.33
C ARG A 66 8.53 10.59 -7.21
N PRO A 67 9.78 10.76 -7.70
CA PRO A 67 10.51 12.01 -7.58
C PRO A 67 9.75 13.21 -8.15
N GLY A 68 9.82 14.37 -7.49
CA GLY A 68 9.15 15.59 -7.95
C GLY A 68 7.62 15.59 -7.79
N LEU A 69 7.00 14.55 -7.23
CA LEU A 69 5.61 14.61 -6.79
C LEU A 69 5.56 14.82 -5.28
N ARG A 70 4.72 15.76 -4.83
CA ARG A 70 4.59 16.11 -3.42
C ARG A 70 3.13 16.31 -3.04
N VAL A 71 2.71 15.82 -1.88
CA VAL A 71 1.42 16.21 -1.30
C VAL A 71 1.59 17.53 -0.56
N SER A 72 0.66 18.45 -0.75
CA SER A 72 0.68 19.77 -0.14
C SER A 72 -0.55 20.00 0.71
N ASP A 73 -0.34 20.52 1.92
CA ASP A 73 -1.37 20.84 2.90
C ASP A 73 -1.89 22.29 2.80
N LEU A 74 -1.47 23.06 1.79
CA LEU A 74 -1.80 24.49 1.67
C LEU A 74 -3.30 24.79 1.71
N GLU A 75 -4.12 23.95 1.09
CA GLU A 75 -5.59 24.05 1.15
C GLU A 75 -6.13 23.96 2.58
N ARG A 76 -5.57 23.07 3.42
CA ARG A 76 -5.92 22.96 4.84
C ARG A 76 -5.41 24.16 5.60
N ASP A 77 -4.16 24.56 5.36
CA ASP A 77 -3.48 25.59 6.13
C ASP A 77 -4.09 26.98 5.89
N LEU A 78 -4.63 27.23 4.69
CA LEU A 78 -5.37 28.46 4.37
C LEU A 78 -6.77 28.53 4.99
N GLY A 79 -7.39 27.38 5.27
CA GLY A 79 -8.73 27.26 5.82
C GLY A 79 -9.83 27.94 4.96
N GLY A 80 -11.08 27.84 5.45
CA GLY A 80 -12.24 28.38 4.74
C GLY A 80 -12.50 27.72 3.38
N PRO A 81 -13.29 28.35 2.50
CA PRO A 81 -13.61 27.80 1.18
C PRO A 81 -12.38 27.61 0.30
N SER A 82 -12.26 26.43 -0.33
CA SER A 82 -11.17 26.07 -1.26
C SER A 82 -11.31 26.77 -2.62
N PHE A 83 -11.09 28.09 -2.66
CA PHE A 83 -10.99 28.86 -3.91
C PHE A 83 -9.56 28.87 -4.45
N THR A 84 -9.39 28.43 -5.70
CA THR A 84 -8.08 28.40 -6.38
C THR A 84 -7.37 29.76 -6.38
N SER A 85 -8.10 30.88 -6.50
CA SER A 85 -7.50 32.23 -6.48
C SER A 85 -6.83 32.55 -5.15
N ARG A 86 -7.40 32.11 -4.01
CA ARG A 86 -6.82 32.30 -2.68
C ARG A 86 -5.50 31.53 -2.57
N LEU A 87 -5.50 30.27 -3.00
CA LEU A 87 -4.31 29.42 -3.00
C LEU A 87 -3.20 30.02 -3.85
N VAL A 88 -3.51 30.44 -5.07
CA VAL A 88 -2.52 31.01 -6.01
C VAL A 88 -1.95 32.31 -5.47
N ARG A 89 -2.80 33.20 -4.95
CA ARG A 89 -2.36 34.46 -4.34
C ARG A 89 -1.37 34.19 -3.21
N HIS A 90 -1.71 33.26 -2.31
CA HIS A 90 -0.80 32.86 -1.23
C HIS A 90 0.52 32.30 -1.78
N CYS A 91 0.47 31.36 -2.73
CA CYS A 91 1.67 30.78 -3.32
C CYS A 91 2.62 31.83 -3.93
N ARG A 92 2.07 32.82 -4.65
CA ARG A 92 2.86 33.89 -5.28
C ARG A 92 3.42 34.88 -4.26
N GLN A 93 2.71 35.13 -3.16
CA GLN A 93 3.19 35.98 -2.07
C GLN A 93 4.30 35.29 -1.27
N THR A 94 4.14 33.99 -0.97
CA THR A 94 5.10 33.21 -0.19
C THR A 94 6.35 32.85 -0.99
N TRP A 95 6.20 32.57 -2.29
CA TRP A 95 7.29 32.19 -3.18
C TRP A 95 7.31 33.05 -4.46
N PRO A 96 7.71 34.33 -4.37
CA PRO A 96 7.65 35.27 -5.50
C PRO A 96 8.57 34.91 -6.67
N HIS A 97 9.62 34.11 -6.43
CA HIS A 97 10.55 33.63 -7.46
C HIS A 97 10.16 32.27 -8.06
N HIS A 98 8.99 31.73 -7.70
CA HIS A 98 8.49 30.48 -8.27
C HIS A 98 7.49 30.77 -9.39
N VAL A 99 7.48 29.90 -10.41
CA VAL A 99 6.51 29.95 -11.50
C VAL A 99 5.49 28.85 -11.31
N PHE A 100 4.27 29.23 -10.97
CA PHE A 100 3.18 28.30 -10.73
C PHE A 100 2.39 28.03 -12.01
N HIS A 101 2.06 26.76 -12.24
CA HIS A 101 1.19 26.30 -13.32
C HIS A 101 -0.03 25.64 -12.70
N LEU A 102 -1.22 25.88 -13.23
CA LEU A 102 -2.42 25.21 -12.75
C LEU A 102 -2.74 23.99 -13.64
N ILE A 103 -2.81 22.80 -13.03
CA ILE A 103 -3.14 21.56 -13.74
C ILE A 103 -4.63 21.29 -13.59
N ILE A 104 -5.36 21.26 -14.72
CA ILE A 104 -6.82 21.08 -14.73
C ILE A 104 -7.27 20.10 -15.82
N GLY A 105 -8.42 19.48 -15.63
CA GLY A 105 -9.09 18.71 -16.68
C GLY A 105 -9.92 19.61 -17.60
N ALA A 106 -10.27 19.11 -18.79
CA ALA A 106 -11.13 19.80 -19.74
C ALA A 106 -12.52 20.14 -19.16
N ASP A 107 -13.02 19.33 -18.23
CA ASP A 107 -14.24 19.61 -17.45
C ASP A 107 -14.10 20.89 -16.63
N SER A 108 -12.99 21.02 -15.89
CA SER A 108 -12.69 22.23 -15.11
C SER A 108 -12.38 23.44 -15.99
N LEU A 109 -11.82 23.24 -17.19
CA LEU A 109 -11.62 24.32 -18.15
C LEU A 109 -12.95 24.89 -18.65
N GLN A 110 -13.93 24.03 -18.92
CA GLN A 110 -15.27 24.46 -19.32
C GLN A 110 -15.97 25.27 -18.22
N ASP A 111 -15.77 24.88 -16.95
CA ASP A 111 -16.35 25.57 -15.78
C ASP A 111 -15.56 26.82 -15.35
N LEU A 112 -14.35 27.03 -15.89
CA LEU A 112 -13.41 28.08 -15.48
C LEU A 112 -14.02 29.49 -15.44
N PRO A 113 -14.89 29.93 -16.39
CA PRO A 113 -15.51 31.25 -16.32
C PRO A 113 -16.33 31.49 -15.05
N GLY A 114 -16.84 30.44 -14.41
CA GLY A 114 -17.60 30.52 -13.16
C GLY A 114 -16.74 30.48 -11.89
N TRP A 115 -15.41 30.34 -12.00
CA TRP A 115 -14.53 30.26 -10.85
C TRP A 115 -14.37 31.62 -10.16
N HIS A 116 -14.19 31.61 -8.84
CA HIS A 116 -13.93 32.81 -8.07
C HIS A 116 -12.64 33.49 -8.56
N GLU A 117 -12.75 34.76 -9.00
CA GLU A 117 -11.69 35.54 -9.64
C GLU A 117 -11.05 34.86 -10.87
N ALA A 118 -11.87 34.23 -11.73
CA ALA A 118 -11.41 33.54 -12.93
C ALA A 118 -10.51 34.40 -13.82
N GLU A 119 -10.88 35.65 -14.11
CA GLU A 119 -10.09 36.57 -14.95
C GLU A 119 -8.68 36.79 -14.42
N THR A 120 -8.53 36.92 -13.11
CA THR A 120 -7.22 37.03 -12.43
C THR A 120 -6.41 35.75 -12.59
N LEU A 121 -7.03 34.58 -12.42
CA LEU A 121 -6.35 33.30 -12.63
C LEU A 121 -5.88 33.16 -14.09
N VAL A 122 -6.73 33.50 -15.05
CA VAL A 122 -6.43 33.45 -16.49
C VAL A 122 -5.29 34.38 -16.86
N ARG A 123 -5.24 35.59 -16.29
CA ARG A 123 -4.15 36.53 -16.56
C ARG A 123 -2.82 36.09 -15.92
N ASP A 124 -2.87 35.55 -14.70
CA ASP A 124 -1.67 35.44 -13.86
C ASP A 124 -0.99 34.06 -13.92
N LEU A 125 -1.61 33.05 -14.55
CA LEU A 125 -1.09 31.67 -14.56
C LEU A 125 -1.11 31.00 -15.94
N PRO A 126 -0.08 30.22 -16.29
CA PRO A 126 -0.18 29.19 -17.32
C PRO A 126 -1.01 27.98 -16.83
N PHE A 127 -1.87 27.45 -17.71
CA PHE A 127 -2.68 26.27 -17.45
C PHE A 127 -2.15 25.05 -18.21
N LEU A 128 -2.09 23.92 -17.53
CA LEU A 128 -1.78 22.61 -18.10
C LEU A 128 -3.07 21.79 -18.15
N VAL A 129 -3.65 21.68 -19.34
CA VAL A 129 -5.00 21.14 -19.53
C VAL A 129 -4.94 19.71 -19.99
N VAL A 130 -5.74 18.83 -19.39
CA VAL A 130 -5.83 17.41 -19.76
C VAL A 130 -7.18 17.11 -20.42
N ALA A 131 -7.15 16.40 -21.54
CA ALA A 131 -8.36 15.92 -22.19
C ALA A 131 -9.16 14.95 -21.30
N ARG A 132 -10.49 14.96 -21.44
CA ARG A 132 -11.40 14.04 -20.75
C ARG A 132 -12.21 13.26 -21.79
N PRO A 133 -12.51 11.97 -21.54
CA PRO A 133 -13.41 11.23 -22.41
C PRO A 133 -14.76 11.97 -22.56
N GLY A 134 -15.19 12.22 -23.79
CA GLY A 134 -16.45 12.90 -24.08
C GLY A 134 -16.43 14.42 -24.04
N ILE A 135 -15.32 15.06 -23.65
CA ILE A 135 -15.13 16.52 -23.76
C ILE A 135 -14.16 16.77 -24.90
N ALA A 136 -14.65 17.43 -25.95
CA ALA A 136 -13.85 17.68 -27.15
C ALA A 136 -12.56 18.45 -26.79
N SER A 137 -11.43 18.04 -27.36
CA SER A 137 -10.14 18.74 -27.33
C SER A 137 -10.14 20.07 -28.10
N ARG A 138 -11.31 20.69 -28.28
CA ARG A 138 -11.57 21.90 -29.06
C ARG A 138 -11.87 23.12 -28.19
N LEU A 139 -11.79 22.99 -26.87
CA LEU A 139 -11.89 24.16 -25.99
C LEU A 139 -10.67 25.06 -26.21
N SER A 140 -10.92 26.37 -26.30
CA SER A 140 -9.86 27.36 -26.32
C SER A 140 -9.11 27.33 -24.99
N LEU A 141 -7.79 27.42 -25.07
CA LEU A 141 -6.95 27.55 -23.88
C LEU A 141 -7.17 28.94 -23.24
N PRO A 142 -6.99 29.07 -21.91
CA PRO A 142 -7.25 30.33 -21.23
C PRO A 142 -6.37 31.50 -21.69
N ASN A 143 -5.12 31.22 -22.06
CA ASN A 143 -4.12 32.20 -22.49
C ASN A 143 -3.01 31.53 -23.30
N ASP A 144 -2.13 32.34 -23.90
CA ASP A 144 -1.03 31.88 -24.76
C ASP A 144 0.07 31.11 -24.02
N ALA A 145 0.14 31.25 -22.69
CA ALA A 145 1.09 30.51 -21.85
C ALA A 145 0.58 29.11 -21.46
N SER A 146 -0.67 28.78 -21.82
CA SER A 146 -1.31 27.51 -21.49
C SER A 146 -1.08 26.47 -22.58
N ARG A 147 -1.21 25.18 -22.25
CA ARG A 147 -1.10 24.09 -23.21
C ARG A 147 -1.89 22.86 -22.80
N TRP A 148 -2.21 22.05 -23.79
CA TRP A 148 -2.71 20.70 -23.60
C TRP A 148 -1.56 19.74 -23.25
N LEU A 149 -1.75 18.90 -22.25
CA LEU A 149 -0.87 17.78 -21.95
C LEU A 149 -1.27 16.57 -22.80
N ALA A 150 -0.28 15.90 -23.38
CA ALA A 150 -0.46 14.64 -24.08
C ALA A 150 -0.57 13.50 -23.06
N VAL A 151 -1.78 13.28 -22.54
CA VAL A 151 -2.11 12.17 -21.64
C VAL A 151 -3.31 11.44 -22.20
N GLU A 152 -3.16 10.14 -22.42
CA GLU A 152 -4.26 9.31 -22.88
C GLU A 152 -5.43 9.34 -21.89
N PRO A 153 -6.66 9.68 -22.34
CA PRO A 153 -7.82 9.68 -21.47
C PRO A 153 -8.17 8.28 -20.96
N ASP A 154 -8.22 8.12 -19.64
CA ASP A 154 -8.61 6.86 -18.99
C ASP A 154 -10.03 6.99 -18.40
N PRO A 155 -10.95 6.05 -18.68
CA PRO A 155 -12.32 6.09 -18.13
C PRO A 155 -12.38 5.81 -16.61
N VAL A 156 -11.26 5.55 -15.94
CA VAL A 156 -11.21 5.41 -14.48
C VAL A 156 -11.84 6.61 -13.77
N SER A 157 -12.70 6.33 -12.80
CA SER A 157 -13.25 7.35 -11.91
C SER A 157 -13.22 6.92 -10.45
N ALA A 158 -13.00 7.88 -9.57
CA ALA A 158 -13.06 7.67 -8.12
C ALA A 158 -14.42 7.10 -7.67
N ARG A 159 -15.54 7.52 -8.32
CA ARG A 159 -16.88 6.98 -8.05
C ARG A 159 -16.96 5.49 -8.33
N ALA A 160 -16.48 5.04 -9.50
CA ALA A 160 -16.47 3.62 -9.86
C ALA A 160 -15.57 2.80 -8.93
N ILE A 161 -14.43 3.35 -8.50
CA ILE A 161 -13.54 2.71 -7.52
C ILE A 161 -14.27 2.52 -6.18
N ARG A 162 -14.91 3.58 -5.63
CA ARG A 162 -15.67 3.48 -4.37
C ARG A 162 -16.81 2.46 -4.46
N GLU A 163 -17.50 2.40 -5.60
CA GLU A 163 -18.54 1.40 -5.85
C GLU A 163 -17.98 -0.02 -5.84
N ALA A 164 -16.85 -0.25 -6.51
CA ALA A 164 -16.18 -1.54 -6.52
C ALA A 164 -15.74 -1.96 -5.12
N LEU A 165 -15.11 -1.05 -4.37
CA LEU A 165 -14.69 -1.27 -2.98
C LEU A 165 -15.87 -1.68 -2.10
N ARG A 166 -16.97 -0.93 -2.11
CA ARG A 166 -18.17 -1.23 -1.29
C ARG A 166 -18.80 -2.57 -1.62
N ARG A 167 -18.72 -3.01 -2.88
CA ARG A 167 -19.15 -4.35 -3.33
C ARG A 167 -18.11 -5.44 -3.08
N GLY A 168 -17.01 -5.14 -2.38
CA GLY A 168 -15.92 -6.07 -2.11
C GLY A 168 -15.15 -6.51 -3.35
N ARG A 169 -15.11 -5.70 -4.41
CA ARG A 169 -14.33 -5.96 -5.64
C ARG A 169 -13.02 -5.17 -5.58
N CYS A 170 -12.05 -5.67 -4.80
CA CYS A 170 -10.78 -4.99 -4.53
C CYS A 170 -9.61 -5.40 -5.44
N ARG A 171 -9.78 -6.46 -6.23
CA ARG A 171 -8.73 -6.99 -7.11
C ARG A 171 -8.48 -6.06 -8.30
N GLY A 172 -7.21 -5.73 -8.55
CA GLY A 172 -6.78 -5.04 -9.77
C GLY A 172 -7.35 -3.63 -9.93
N LEU A 173 -7.78 -2.99 -8.83
CA LEU A 173 -8.27 -1.62 -8.88
C LEU A 173 -7.15 -0.67 -9.31
N PRO A 174 -7.47 0.39 -10.08
CA PRO A 174 -6.50 1.34 -10.61
C PRO A 174 -6.02 2.35 -9.55
N VAL A 175 -5.66 1.86 -8.37
CA VAL A 175 -5.17 2.61 -7.22
C VAL A 175 -3.78 2.09 -6.88
N ALA A 176 -2.85 2.96 -6.49
CA ALA A 176 -1.50 2.57 -6.15
C ALA A 176 -1.50 1.49 -5.03
N PRO A 177 -0.63 0.46 -5.10
CA PRO A 177 -0.61 -0.62 -4.13
C PRO A 177 -0.53 -0.19 -2.65
N ALA A 178 0.28 0.82 -2.34
CA ALA A 178 0.39 1.37 -0.98
C ALA A 178 -0.90 2.06 -0.50
N ALA A 179 -1.55 2.84 -1.37
CA ALA A 179 -2.85 3.43 -1.06
C ALA A 179 -3.94 2.36 -0.90
N MET A 180 -3.91 1.29 -1.71
CA MET A 180 -4.82 0.13 -1.53
C MET A 180 -4.62 -0.58 -0.20
N ALA A 181 -3.39 -0.71 0.29
CA ALA A 181 -3.12 -1.31 1.59
C ALA A 181 -3.74 -0.49 2.74
N LEU A 182 -3.65 0.84 2.69
CA LEU A 182 -4.31 1.73 3.67
C LEU A 182 -5.84 1.61 3.62
N ILE A 183 -6.43 1.54 2.41
CA ILE A 183 -7.88 1.35 2.25
C ILE A 183 -8.34 0.07 2.95
N VAL A 184 -7.59 -1.02 2.79
CA VAL A 184 -7.89 -2.32 3.41
C VAL A 184 -7.69 -2.31 4.92
N GLU A 185 -6.58 -1.73 5.37
CA GLU A 185 -6.22 -1.66 6.78
C GLU A 185 -7.28 -0.96 7.63
N HIS A 186 -7.79 0.17 7.13
CA HIS A 186 -8.75 1.01 7.84
C HIS A 186 -10.20 0.78 7.41
N ASP A 187 -10.46 -0.21 6.54
CA ASP A 187 -11.77 -0.50 5.96
C ASP A 187 -12.46 0.73 5.35
N TRP A 188 -11.65 1.60 4.73
CA TRP A 188 -12.17 2.78 4.06
C TRP A 188 -13.07 2.39 2.88
N TYR A 189 -14.12 3.18 2.67
CA TYR A 189 -15.16 2.91 1.68
C TYR A 189 -15.93 1.58 1.90
N GLY A 190 -15.76 0.94 3.06
CA GLY A 190 -16.40 -0.31 3.42
C GLY A 190 -15.84 -1.54 2.68
N CYS A 191 -14.57 -1.49 2.26
CA CYS A 191 -13.98 -2.46 1.35
C CYS A 191 -13.91 -3.91 1.88
N LEU A 192 -13.90 -4.10 3.21
CA LEU A 192 -13.81 -5.43 3.80
C LEU A 192 -15.11 -6.21 3.63
N GLY A 193 -16.26 -5.55 3.81
CA GLY A 193 -17.55 -6.24 3.94
C GLY A 193 -17.64 -7.15 5.18
N PRO A 194 -18.77 -7.83 5.41
CA PRO A 194 -19.03 -8.52 6.69
C PRO A 194 -18.04 -9.66 6.99
N ALA A 195 -17.71 -10.48 5.98
CA ALA A 195 -16.83 -11.63 6.16
C ALA A 195 -15.41 -11.24 6.59
N TYR A 196 -14.77 -10.30 5.88
CA TYR A 196 -13.43 -9.85 6.26
C TYR A 196 -13.42 -9.08 7.57
N ARG A 197 -14.44 -8.28 7.90
CA ARG A 197 -14.55 -7.63 9.22
C ARG A 197 -14.53 -8.68 10.34
N ALA A 198 -15.33 -9.74 10.20
CA ALA A 198 -15.36 -10.84 11.17
C ALA A 198 -14.02 -11.56 11.29
N TRP A 199 -13.36 -11.88 10.16
CA TRP A 199 -12.05 -12.53 10.17
C TRP A 199 -10.96 -11.65 10.77
N PHE A 200 -10.93 -10.36 10.41
CA PHE A 200 -9.96 -9.40 10.93
C PHE A 200 -10.14 -9.23 12.43
N ALA A 201 -11.38 -9.10 12.91
CA ALA A 201 -11.67 -9.03 14.34
C ALA A 201 -11.18 -10.29 15.09
N ALA A 202 -11.45 -11.48 14.56
CA ALA A 202 -11.02 -12.74 15.16
C ALA A 202 -9.48 -12.89 15.22
N VAL A 203 -8.78 -12.49 14.15
CA VAL A 203 -7.30 -12.53 14.10
C VAL A 203 -6.72 -11.47 15.04
N ARG A 204 -7.21 -10.22 15.00
CA ARG A 204 -6.75 -9.11 15.85
C ARG A 204 -6.98 -9.37 17.34
N ALA A 205 -8.09 -10.00 17.71
CA ALA A 205 -8.35 -10.42 19.10
C ALA A 205 -7.29 -11.42 19.63
N ARG A 206 -6.64 -12.17 18.74
CA ARG A 206 -5.53 -13.05 19.10
C ARG A 206 -4.19 -12.32 19.07
N ILE A 207 -3.98 -11.41 18.11
CA ILE A 207 -2.80 -10.52 18.06
C ILE A 207 -2.67 -9.70 19.35
N ALA A 208 -3.78 -9.20 19.89
CA ALA A 208 -3.83 -8.41 21.13
C ALA A 208 -3.23 -9.13 22.36
N ARG A 209 -3.00 -10.45 22.29
CA ARG A 209 -2.39 -11.25 23.36
C ARG A 209 -0.85 -11.30 23.28
N HIS A 210 -0.26 -10.74 22.23
CA HIS A 210 1.18 -10.67 22.05
C HIS A 210 1.74 -9.35 22.55
N ALA A 211 3.04 -9.31 22.81
CA ALA A 211 3.76 -8.07 23.12
C ALA A 211 3.61 -7.04 21.99
N ARG A 212 3.64 -5.75 22.33
CA ARG A 212 3.43 -4.64 21.39
C ARG A 212 4.32 -4.73 20.14
N SER A 213 5.60 -5.07 20.30
CA SER A 213 6.54 -5.25 19.18
C SER A 213 6.11 -6.33 18.19
N MET A 214 5.50 -7.42 18.67
CA MET A 214 4.95 -8.46 17.81
C MET A 214 3.66 -7.99 17.12
N GLN A 215 2.83 -7.20 17.80
CA GLN A 215 1.64 -6.60 17.17
C GLN A 215 2.06 -5.69 16.01
N GLU A 216 3.00 -4.78 16.26
CA GLU A 216 3.56 -3.87 15.25
C GLU A 216 4.18 -4.64 14.07
N HIS A 217 4.92 -5.72 14.34
CA HIS A 217 5.46 -6.59 13.30
C HIS A 217 4.35 -7.23 12.44
N LEU A 218 3.32 -7.81 13.05
CA LEU A 218 2.23 -8.47 12.32
C LEU A 218 1.42 -7.46 11.48
N GLU A 219 1.17 -6.25 11.99
CA GLU A 219 0.54 -5.18 11.23
C GLU A 219 1.42 -4.70 10.06
N GLY A 220 2.73 -4.53 10.30
CA GLY A 220 3.70 -4.17 9.26
C GLY A 220 3.75 -5.20 8.14
N VAL A 221 3.82 -6.49 8.49
CA VAL A 221 3.78 -7.58 7.50
C VAL A 221 2.44 -7.63 6.78
N ALA A 222 1.31 -7.40 7.46
CA ALA A 222 -0.01 -7.33 6.84
C ALA A 222 -0.09 -6.23 5.78
N ARG A 223 0.32 -5.01 6.14
CA ARG A 223 0.38 -3.88 5.21
C ARG A 223 1.29 -4.19 4.02
N GLN A 224 2.51 -4.67 4.28
CA GLN A 224 3.47 -4.98 3.22
C GLN A 224 2.99 -6.11 2.30
N THR A 225 2.33 -7.14 2.86
CA THR A 225 1.74 -8.23 2.08
C THR A 225 0.58 -7.74 1.21
N ALA A 226 -0.24 -6.81 1.71
CA ALA A 226 -1.32 -6.19 0.93
C ALA A 226 -0.78 -5.36 -0.26
N ILE A 227 0.33 -4.63 -0.05
CA ILE A 227 1.04 -3.90 -1.12
C ILE A 227 1.49 -4.88 -2.22
N TYR A 228 2.19 -5.94 -1.86
CA TYR A 228 2.65 -6.92 -2.84
C TYR A 228 1.50 -7.68 -3.50
N ALA A 229 0.43 -7.99 -2.77
CA ALA A 229 -0.76 -8.60 -3.34
C ALA A 229 -1.42 -7.69 -4.39
N ALA A 230 -1.61 -6.40 -4.09
CA ALA A 230 -2.16 -5.43 -5.05
C ALA A 230 -1.26 -5.28 -6.28
N GLY A 231 0.06 -5.17 -6.09
CA GLY A 231 1.04 -5.08 -7.18
C GLY A 231 1.09 -6.32 -8.08
N LEU A 232 0.73 -7.50 -7.55
CA LEU A 232 0.57 -8.74 -8.32
C LEU A 232 -0.84 -8.89 -8.94
N GLY A 233 -1.72 -7.88 -8.84
CA GLY A 233 -3.10 -7.96 -9.33
C GLY A 233 -4.00 -8.91 -8.54
N LEU A 234 -3.64 -9.21 -7.29
CA LEU A 234 -4.45 -10.03 -6.37
C LEU A 234 -5.41 -9.15 -5.57
N ASP A 235 -6.26 -9.79 -4.77
CA ASP A 235 -7.10 -9.09 -3.80
C ASP A 235 -6.25 -8.68 -2.58
N PRO A 236 -6.05 -7.37 -2.33
CA PRO A 236 -5.22 -6.90 -1.21
C PRO A 236 -5.78 -7.30 0.16
N ARG A 237 -7.09 -7.57 0.28
CA ARG A 237 -7.70 -8.04 1.54
C ARG A 237 -7.22 -9.44 1.91
N GLN A 238 -7.00 -10.30 0.91
CA GLN A 238 -6.40 -11.62 1.12
C GLN A 238 -4.94 -11.48 1.57
N GLY A 239 -4.20 -10.56 0.95
CA GLY A 239 -2.81 -10.26 1.33
C GLY A 239 -2.72 -9.78 2.79
N TYR A 240 -3.54 -8.81 3.15
CA TYR A 240 -3.57 -8.26 4.50
C TYR A 240 -3.93 -9.34 5.55
N LEU A 241 -4.98 -10.13 5.30
CA LEU A 241 -5.37 -11.22 6.21
C LEU A 241 -4.27 -12.27 6.37
N ALA A 242 -3.62 -12.65 5.26
CA ALA A 242 -2.53 -13.62 5.28
C ALA A 242 -1.35 -13.09 6.10
N GLY A 243 -0.98 -11.81 5.93
CA GLY A 243 0.08 -11.18 6.70
C GLY A 243 -0.26 -11.04 8.19
N LEU A 244 -1.48 -10.66 8.57
CA LEU A 244 -1.89 -10.62 9.98
C LEU A 244 -1.79 -12.00 10.65
N ALA A 245 -2.12 -13.06 9.92
CA ALA A 245 -2.24 -14.39 10.49
C ALA A 245 -0.93 -15.21 10.48
N HIS A 246 0.08 -14.83 9.69
CA HIS A 246 1.20 -15.73 9.34
C HIS A 246 1.96 -16.29 10.55
N ASP A 247 2.28 -15.41 11.50
CA ASP A 247 3.09 -15.73 12.70
C ASP A 247 2.25 -15.76 13.99
N LEU A 248 0.92 -15.83 13.89
CA LEU A 248 -0.03 -15.76 15.01
C LEU A 248 0.20 -16.85 16.09
N PHE A 249 0.91 -17.91 15.74
CA PHE A 249 1.24 -19.03 16.63
C PHE A 249 2.74 -19.21 16.85
N ARG A 250 3.59 -18.27 16.42
CA ARG A 250 5.05 -18.42 16.48
C ARG A 250 5.60 -18.64 17.89
N LEU A 251 4.96 -18.04 18.90
CA LEU A 251 5.32 -18.17 20.32
C LEU A 251 4.37 -19.10 21.10
N ALA A 252 3.53 -19.88 20.40
CA ALA A 252 2.59 -20.78 21.06
C ALA A 252 3.28 -22.04 21.58
N SER A 253 2.78 -22.61 22.68
CA SER A 253 3.29 -23.87 23.21
C SER A 253 3.08 -25.03 22.23
N PRO A 254 3.90 -26.10 22.30
CA PRO A 254 3.75 -27.28 21.45
C PRO A 254 2.34 -27.89 21.46
N ALA A 255 1.67 -27.89 22.62
CA ALA A 255 0.29 -28.36 22.74
C ALA A 255 -0.70 -27.50 21.93
N VAL A 256 -0.55 -26.17 21.96
CA VAL A 256 -1.39 -25.25 21.17
C VAL A 256 -1.09 -25.38 19.68
N LEU A 257 0.18 -25.53 19.31
CA LEU A 257 0.62 -25.77 17.93
C LEU A 257 0.03 -27.08 17.38
N ALA A 258 0.06 -28.17 18.16
CA ALA A 258 -0.53 -29.45 17.76
C ALA A 258 -2.06 -29.34 17.63
N ARG A 259 -2.73 -28.73 18.61
CA ARG A 259 -4.20 -28.56 18.61
C ARG A 259 -4.70 -27.88 17.33
N TRP A 260 -4.07 -26.79 16.93
CA TRP A 260 -4.46 -26.07 15.71
C TRP A 260 -3.81 -26.66 14.45
N GLY A 261 -2.61 -27.22 14.53
CA GLY A 261 -1.93 -27.83 13.40
C GLY A 261 -2.64 -29.10 12.89
N ASN A 262 -3.26 -29.87 13.77
CA ASN A 262 -4.07 -31.04 13.41
C ASN A 262 -5.36 -30.68 12.66
N LYS A 263 -5.78 -29.41 12.79
CA LYS A 263 -6.95 -28.85 12.13
C LYS A 263 -6.66 -28.30 10.74
N ALA A 264 -5.40 -28.25 10.31
CA ALA A 264 -4.97 -27.72 9.01
C ALA A 264 -4.96 -28.82 7.91
N PRO A 265 -4.98 -28.45 6.61
CA PRO A 265 -4.94 -29.42 5.52
C PRO A 265 -3.67 -30.25 5.47
N GLY A 266 -3.79 -31.51 5.03
CA GLY A 266 -2.68 -32.44 4.84
C GLY A 266 -2.07 -32.92 6.15
N ARG A 267 -0.99 -33.69 6.09
CA ARG A 267 -0.23 -34.14 7.27
C ARG A 267 0.94 -33.18 7.57
N PRO A 268 1.37 -33.04 8.83
CA PRO A 268 2.63 -32.37 9.14
C PRO A 268 3.80 -33.00 8.38
N SER A 269 4.77 -32.20 7.97
CA SER A 269 6.05 -32.65 7.42
C SER A 269 6.94 -33.26 8.50
N ALA A 270 8.01 -33.96 8.09
CA ALA A 270 9.01 -34.48 9.03
C ALA A 270 9.65 -33.35 9.87
N LEU A 271 9.97 -32.22 9.24
CA LEU A 271 10.54 -31.05 9.90
C LEU A 271 9.58 -30.42 10.91
N GLU A 272 8.29 -30.31 10.60
CA GLU A 272 7.29 -29.79 11.54
C GLU A 272 7.09 -30.71 12.75
N ARG A 273 7.27 -32.03 12.60
CA ARG A 273 7.23 -32.97 13.71
C ARG A 273 8.49 -32.91 14.58
N GLN A 274 9.65 -32.78 13.96
CA GLN A 274 10.94 -32.73 14.65
C GLN A 274 11.18 -31.38 15.33
N ILE A 275 10.72 -30.28 14.73
CA ILE A 275 10.91 -28.92 15.23
C ILE A 275 9.53 -28.27 15.36
N PRO A 276 8.85 -28.44 16.52
CA PRO A 276 7.46 -28.00 16.70
C PRO A 276 7.22 -26.53 16.35
N MET A 277 8.17 -25.64 16.64
CA MET A 277 8.09 -24.22 16.28
C MET A 277 7.83 -24.01 14.78
N LEU A 278 8.34 -24.86 13.87
CA LEU A 278 8.12 -24.73 12.43
C LEU A 278 6.67 -24.99 12.02
N ALA A 279 5.84 -25.55 12.91
CA ALA A 279 4.42 -25.79 12.68
C ALA A 279 3.54 -24.56 12.94
N HIS A 280 4.08 -23.38 13.30
CA HIS A 280 3.25 -22.18 13.55
C HIS A 280 2.41 -21.77 12.34
N GLY A 281 2.96 -21.82 11.12
CA GLY A 281 2.20 -21.54 9.89
C GLY A 281 1.06 -22.56 9.68
N ARG A 282 1.30 -23.82 10.04
CA ARG A 282 0.27 -24.87 10.00
C ARG A 282 -0.81 -24.64 11.06
N ALA A 283 -0.43 -24.27 12.29
CA ALA A 283 -1.37 -23.91 13.35
C ALA A 283 -2.23 -22.69 12.96
N ALA A 284 -1.60 -21.64 12.41
CA ALA A 284 -2.30 -20.46 11.91
C ALA A 284 -3.30 -20.82 10.80
N ALA A 285 -2.92 -21.69 9.86
CA ALA A 285 -3.82 -22.18 8.82
C ALA A 285 -5.01 -22.95 9.41
N GLY A 286 -4.79 -23.85 10.38
CA GLY A 286 -5.88 -24.58 11.04
C GLY A 286 -6.82 -23.69 11.85
N PHE A 287 -6.30 -22.62 12.46
CA PHE A 287 -7.12 -21.57 13.08
C PHE A 287 -8.01 -20.86 12.07
N LEU A 288 -7.45 -20.41 10.94
CA LEU A 288 -8.21 -19.73 9.89
C LEU A 288 -9.32 -20.61 9.31
N GLN A 289 -9.10 -21.92 9.18
CA GLN A 289 -10.12 -22.85 8.68
C GLN A 289 -11.34 -23.02 9.60
N HIS A 290 -11.19 -22.71 10.88
CA HIS A 290 -12.28 -22.79 11.85
C HIS A 290 -13.12 -21.51 11.90
N LEU A 291 -12.69 -20.42 11.25
CA LEU A 291 -13.46 -19.19 11.20
C LEU A 291 -14.67 -19.32 10.27
N ARG A 292 -15.75 -18.59 10.62
CA ARG A 292 -16.99 -18.53 9.84
C ARG A 292 -17.29 -17.07 9.44
N PRO A 293 -17.73 -16.80 8.19
CA PRO A 293 -17.82 -17.75 7.06
C PRO A 293 -16.43 -18.31 6.66
N PRO A 294 -16.34 -19.37 5.84
CA PRO A 294 -15.05 -19.99 5.52
C PRO A 294 -14.05 -19.01 4.89
N VAL A 295 -12.84 -18.94 5.45
CA VAL A 295 -11.74 -18.14 4.90
C VAL A 295 -11.30 -18.70 3.54
N PRO A 296 -10.99 -17.84 2.53
CA PRO A 296 -10.57 -18.31 1.21
C PRO A 296 -9.36 -19.27 1.30
N ALA A 297 -9.44 -20.39 0.57
CA ALA A 297 -8.40 -21.43 0.60
C ALA A 297 -7.00 -20.90 0.23
N ALA A 298 -6.93 -19.88 -0.64
CA ALA A 298 -5.67 -19.23 -1.00
C ALA A 298 -4.97 -18.58 0.21
N VAL A 299 -5.73 -17.94 1.12
CA VAL A 299 -5.20 -17.32 2.34
C VAL A 299 -4.68 -18.39 3.29
N VAL A 300 -5.47 -19.44 3.52
CA VAL A 300 -5.10 -20.59 4.36
C VAL A 300 -3.81 -21.24 3.84
N GLU A 301 -3.71 -21.46 2.53
CA GLU A 301 -2.53 -22.08 1.91
C GLU A 301 -1.31 -21.17 1.94
N ALA A 302 -1.48 -19.86 1.73
CA ALA A 302 -0.40 -18.89 1.85
C ALA A 302 0.21 -18.92 3.25
N VAL A 303 -0.62 -18.81 4.29
CA VAL A 303 -0.20 -18.88 5.69
C VAL A 303 0.44 -20.23 6.01
N ARG A 304 -0.11 -21.34 5.51
CA ARG A 304 0.45 -22.67 5.78
C ARG A 304 1.85 -22.86 5.20
N ARG A 305 2.13 -22.32 4.01
CA ARG A 305 3.38 -22.57 3.26
C ARG A 305 4.45 -21.50 3.40
N HIS A 306 4.18 -20.38 4.08
CA HIS A 306 5.11 -19.24 4.10
C HIS A 306 6.47 -19.56 4.77
N THR A 307 6.51 -20.55 5.68
CA THR A 307 7.70 -20.95 6.44
C THR A 307 8.79 -21.60 5.59
N PHE A 308 8.42 -22.24 4.48
CA PHE A 308 9.35 -22.99 3.60
C PHE A 308 9.24 -22.50 2.14
N PRO A 309 9.74 -21.28 1.85
CA PRO A 309 9.58 -20.66 0.54
C PRO A 309 10.35 -21.41 -0.57
N ARG A 310 9.72 -21.54 -1.75
CA ARG A 310 10.26 -22.20 -2.96
C ARG A 310 10.02 -21.31 -4.18
N LEU A 311 10.85 -21.41 -5.22
CA LEU A 311 10.72 -20.58 -6.43
C LEU A 311 9.32 -20.66 -7.08
N ARG A 312 8.71 -21.85 -7.08
CA ARG A 312 7.35 -22.06 -7.59
C ARG A 312 6.37 -22.14 -6.43
N MET A 313 5.66 -21.04 -6.19
CA MET A 313 4.59 -20.93 -5.20
C MET A 313 3.42 -20.13 -5.77
N ALA A 314 2.23 -20.34 -5.18
CA ALA A 314 1.04 -19.58 -5.54
C ALA A 314 1.27 -18.06 -5.32
N PRO A 315 0.69 -17.18 -6.15
CA PRO A 315 0.95 -15.74 -6.09
C PRO A 315 0.76 -15.11 -4.71
N LEU A 316 -0.29 -15.49 -3.97
CA LEU A 316 -0.55 -14.96 -2.64
C LEU A 316 0.52 -15.41 -1.62
N THR A 317 0.98 -16.66 -1.71
CA THR A 317 2.10 -17.15 -0.90
C THR A 317 3.38 -16.37 -1.20
N ARG A 318 3.63 -16.03 -2.47
CA ARG A 318 4.76 -15.19 -2.86
C ARG A 318 4.67 -13.79 -2.25
N ALA A 319 3.49 -13.18 -2.30
CA ALA A 319 3.22 -11.89 -1.68
C ALA A 319 3.51 -11.93 -0.17
N LEU A 320 3.04 -12.96 0.54
CA LEU A 320 3.27 -13.12 1.98
C LEU A 320 4.75 -13.34 2.30
N VAL A 321 5.46 -14.17 1.54
CA VAL A 321 6.90 -14.40 1.76
C VAL A 321 7.71 -13.12 1.55
N MET A 322 7.36 -12.31 0.55
CA MET A 322 7.97 -10.99 0.36
C MET A 322 7.55 -10.01 1.46
N GLY A 323 6.28 -10.00 1.86
CA GLY A 323 5.74 -9.14 2.91
C GLY A 323 6.42 -9.38 4.25
N ASP A 324 6.61 -10.65 4.63
CA ASP A 324 7.35 -11.04 5.82
C ASP A 324 8.82 -10.63 5.73
N ALA A 325 9.50 -10.92 4.61
CA ALA A 325 10.94 -10.70 4.50
C ALA A 325 11.35 -9.23 4.34
N LEU A 326 10.55 -8.46 3.62
CA LEU A 326 10.82 -7.08 3.21
C LEU A 326 9.95 -6.08 4.00
N GLU A 327 9.54 -6.44 5.20
CA GLU A 327 8.86 -5.53 6.13
C GLU A 327 9.88 -4.48 6.66
N PRO A 328 9.65 -3.17 6.47
CA PRO A 328 10.63 -2.12 6.82
C PRO A 328 11.08 -2.11 8.28
N GLY A 329 10.19 -2.46 9.22
CA GLY A 329 10.48 -2.52 10.65
C GLY A 329 11.49 -3.60 11.06
N ARG A 330 11.90 -4.50 10.16
CA ARG A 330 12.97 -5.47 10.42
C ARG A 330 14.34 -4.83 10.60
N GLY A 331 14.58 -3.65 10.04
CA GLY A 331 15.84 -2.89 10.19
C GLY A 331 17.08 -3.64 9.72
N LYS A 332 16.98 -4.35 8.58
CA LYS A 332 18.08 -5.16 8.06
C LYS A 332 18.50 -4.66 6.68
N PRO A 333 19.69 -4.04 6.55
CA PRO A 333 20.13 -3.38 5.32
C PRO A 333 20.05 -4.27 4.08
N GLU A 334 20.33 -5.57 4.23
CA GLU A 334 20.27 -6.50 3.09
C GLU A 334 18.86 -6.74 2.54
N TRP A 335 17.82 -6.59 3.37
CA TRP A 335 16.42 -6.70 2.95
C TRP A 335 15.91 -5.36 2.44
N ASP A 336 16.37 -4.26 3.03
CA ASP A 336 16.06 -2.91 2.57
C ASP A 336 16.58 -2.66 1.15
N ALA A 337 17.79 -3.13 0.84
CA ALA A 337 18.34 -3.07 -0.52
C ALA A 337 17.46 -3.79 -1.56
N ILE A 338 16.86 -4.94 -1.21
CA ILE A 338 15.92 -5.66 -2.09
C ILE A 338 14.59 -4.90 -2.21
N ARG A 339 14.11 -4.32 -1.10
CA ARG A 339 12.84 -3.60 -1.03
C ARG A 339 12.87 -2.32 -1.86
N GLU A 340 13.93 -1.53 -1.73
CA GLU A 340 14.10 -0.20 -2.35
C GLU A 340 14.76 -0.28 -3.72
N GLY A 341 15.46 -1.36 -4.01
CA GLY A 341 16.11 -1.58 -5.30
C GLY A 341 15.11 -1.61 -6.47
N PRO A 342 15.60 -1.31 -7.70
CA PRO A 342 14.80 -1.22 -8.93
C PRO A 342 14.43 -2.61 -9.49
N HIS A 343 13.95 -3.50 -8.63
CA HIS A 343 13.60 -4.87 -8.96
C HIS A 343 12.10 -5.03 -9.23
N SER A 344 11.75 -5.80 -10.25
CA SER A 344 10.39 -6.29 -10.43
C SER A 344 9.95 -7.17 -9.24
N LEU A 345 8.64 -7.34 -9.03
CA LEU A 345 8.12 -8.23 -7.98
C LEU A 345 8.57 -9.68 -8.16
N ALA A 346 8.83 -10.11 -9.41
CA ALA A 346 9.36 -11.43 -9.69
C ALA A 346 10.82 -11.57 -9.23
N GLU A 347 11.64 -10.54 -9.45
CA GLU A 347 13.03 -10.49 -9.01
C GLU A 347 13.14 -10.37 -7.49
N LYS A 348 12.37 -9.47 -6.86
CA LYS A 348 12.29 -9.36 -5.40
C LYS A 348 11.99 -10.72 -4.77
N TYR A 349 11.02 -11.46 -5.32
CA TYR A 349 10.70 -12.79 -4.82
C TYR A 349 11.88 -13.77 -4.97
N ARG A 350 12.54 -13.81 -6.13
CA ARG A 350 13.70 -14.69 -6.38
C ARG A 350 14.84 -14.39 -5.39
N LEU A 351 15.16 -13.12 -5.17
CA LEU A 351 16.18 -12.68 -4.23
C LEU A 351 15.84 -13.07 -2.79
N VAL A 352 14.57 -12.86 -2.38
CA VAL A 352 14.09 -13.26 -1.05
C VAL A 352 14.22 -14.77 -0.81
N VAL A 353 13.82 -15.59 -1.79
CA VAL A 353 13.93 -17.05 -1.70
C VAL A 353 15.38 -17.49 -1.60
N ALA A 354 16.25 -16.98 -2.47
CA ALA A 354 17.68 -17.32 -2.48
C ALA A 354 18.32 -16.99 -1.13
N ARG A 355 18.04 -15.79 -0.58
CA ARG A 355 18.56 -15.34 0.71
C ARG A 355 18.04 -16.16 1.89
N LYS A 356 16.75 -16.50 1.92
CA LYS A 356 16.19 -17.36 2.98
C LYS A 356 16.81 -18.77 2.94
N GLN A 357 17.07 -19.32 1.75
CA GLN A 357 17.74 -20.61 1.59
C GLN A 357 19.22 -20.56 2.00
N GLU A 358 19.94 -19.51 1.65
CA GLU A 358 21.31 -19.26 2.11
C GLU A 358 21.38 -19.20 3.64
N ASN A 359 20.48 -18.43 4.27
CA ASN A 359 20.41 -18.31 5.72
C ASN A 359 20.11 -19.66 6.40
N ALA A 360 19.26 -20.48 5.80
CA ALA A 360 18.99 -21.83 6.30
C ALA A 360 20.25 -22.72 6.21
N ARG A 361 20.96 -22.73 5.07
CA ARG A 361 22.21 -23.48 4.90
C ARG A 361 23.29 -23.05 5.88
N ARG A 362 23.47 -21.74 6.08
CA ARG A 362 24.43 -21.18 7.05
C ARG A 362 24.11 -21.63 8.48
N ARG A 363 22.82 -21.69 8.86
CA ARG A 363 22.40 -22.21 10.17
C ARG A 363 22.69 -23.70 10.31
N SER A 364 22.36 -24.51 9.31
CA SER A 364 22.65 -25.95 9.29
C SER A 364 24.16 -26.27 9.29
N GLY A 365 24.96 -25.47 8.59
CA GLY A 365 26.43 -25.60 8.59
C GLY A 365 27.07 -25.17 9.91
N ARG A 366 26.50 -24.17 10.60
CA ARG A 366 26.92 -23.78 11.96
C ARG A 366 26.55 -24.85 13.00
N THR A 367 25.38 -25.47 12.92
CA THR A 367 25.05 -26.60 13.80
C THR A 367 25.92 -27.82 13.52
N ALA A 368 26.34 -28.06 12.27
CA ALA A 368 27.31 -29.12 11.95
C ALA A 368 28.73 -28.80 12.46
N ALA A 369 29.15 -27.53 12.46
CA ALA A 369 30.46 -27.11 12.98
C ALA A 369 30.54 -27.07 14.51
N VAL A 370 29.40 -26.84 15.19
CA VAL A 370 29.29 -26.92 16.66
C VAL A 370 29.12 -28.38 17.14
N ALA A 371 28.76 -29.30 16.25
CA ALA A 371 28.68 -30.74 16.50
C ALA A 371 30.02 -31.48 16.22
N ARG A 372 31.16 -30.86 16.52
CA ARG A 372 32.38 -31.66 16.77
C ARG A 372 32.24 -32.29 18.16
N PRO A 373 32.45 -33.61 18.33
CA PRO A 373 32.41 -34.20 19.65
C PRO A 373 33.47 -33.51 20.51
N ALA A 374 33.09 -33.06 21.70
CA ALA A 374 34.07 -32.72 22.72
C ALA A 374 34.92 -33.97 22.96
N PRO A 375 36.26 -33.87 23.03
CA PRO A 375 37.06 -34.97 23.55
C PRO A 375 36.58 -35.22 24.99
N ASP A 376 36.49 -36.50 25.35
CA ASP A 376 35.87 -37.00 26.56
C ASP A 376 36.24 -36.18 27.82
N GLY A 377 35.20 -35.79 28.57
CA GLY A 377 35.31 -35.36 29.98
C GLY A 377 35.33 -33.86 30.24
N ALA A 378 34.15 -33.23 30.31
CA ALA A 378 33.86 -32.13 31.26
C ALA A 378 32.36 -31.81 31.27
N ALA A 379 31.80 -31.68 32.48
CA ALA A 379 30.40 -31.35 32.74
C ALA A 379 30.01 -29.95 32.22
N TRP A 380 28.81 -29.82 31.66
CA TRP A 380 28.21 -28.53 31.27
C TRP A 380 27.63 -27.82 32.50
N PRO A 381 27.94 -26.53 32.75
CA PRO A 381 27.26 -25.76 33.78
C PRO A 381 25.94 -25.18 33.24
N ILE A 382 24.92 -25.25 34.08
CA ILE A 382 23.61 -24.60 33.90
C ILE A 382 23.77 -23.14 34.34
N PRO A 383 23.39 -22.13 33.53
CA PRO A 383 23.34 -20.76 34.02
C PRO A 383 21.98 -20.49 34.69
N HIS A 384 22.05 -20.12 35.97
CA HIS A 384 21.09 -19.22 36.56
C HIS A 384 21.49 -17.77 36.21
N ASP A 385 20.46 -16.99 35.89
CA ASP A 385 20.38 -15.58 35.45
C ASP A 385 20.77 -15.23 34.01
#